data_AF-Q2UV39-F1
#
_entry.id   AF-Q2UV39-F1
#
_cell.length_a   1.000
_cell.length_b   1.000
_cell.length_c   1.000
_cell.angle_alpha   90.00
_cell.angle_beta   90.00
_cell.angle_gamma   90.00
#
_symmetry.space_group_name_H-M   'P 1'
#
loop_
_entity.id
_entity.type
_entity.pdbx_description
1 polymer ?
#
loop_
_entity_poly.entity_id
_entity_poly.type
_entity_poly.pdbx_seq_one_letter_code
_entity_poly.pdbx_strand_id
1 'polypeptide(L)'
;MNAMSSHAWTNASNQVGAALVRRQPSFLAEEDWINVPWSAGTTKKDILHYLLDLTVEVPSLLAEYDALEVTRQSGVPSAHEITVKQAALWNGVTNLTCRFLQWKIDWVDAYPDGPPKEVPAEPNEHFPIFRCRDLRTGAVITPTKLVYPNLRLAQTMCLYYTSRLILSTVDTRPDDDRVGPAQQYALGCGICRTLEWYILTAPGNMINRLAFPVRVAWEVFPDGGPERRFIYDVLKLVEKRHSLGLWGSGMSELSPRAGSPPKA
;
A
#
# COMPACT_ATOMS: atom_id res chain seq x y z
N MET A 1 21.26 -0.13 -26.99
CA MET A 1 20.23 0.30 -26.02
C MET A 1 19.27 -0.86 -25.84
N ASN A 2 19.40 -1.59 -24.73
CA ASN A 2 18.65 -2.82 -24.49
C ASN A 2 17.24 -2.47 -24.00
N ALA A 3 16.22 -2.95 -24.71
CA ALA A 3 14.87 -3.01 -24.19
C ALA A 3 14.89 -3.78 -22.86
N MET A 4 14.52 -3.12 -21.75
CA MET A 4 14.40 -3.79 -20.47
C MET A 4 13.23 -4.77 -20.53
N SER A 5 13.51 -6.04 -20.22
CA SER A 5 12.51 -7.10 -20.23
C SER A 5 11.48 -6.90 -19.11
N SER A 6 10.29 -7.48 -19.27
CA SER A 6 9.22 -7.61 -18.26
C SER A 6 9.73 -8.06 -16.86
N HIS A 7 10.87 -8.75 -16.82
CA HIS A 7 11.54 -9.18 -15.60
C HIS A 7 12.08 -8.02 -14.75
N ALA A 8 12.49 -6.90 -15.35
CA ALA A 8 13.00 -5.73 -14.64
C ALA A 8 11.90 -4.99 -13.84
N TRP A 9 10.67 -4.97 -14.35
CA TRP A 9 9.52 -4.32 -13.71
C TRP A 9 8.97 -5.11 -12.51
N THR A 10 9.14 -6.43 -12.50
CA THR A 10 8.82 -7.25 -11.33
C THR A 10 9.70 -6.86 -10.12
N ASN A 11 10.93 -6.40 -10.37
CA ASN A 11 11.82 -5.88 -9.33
C ASN A 11 11.48 -4.43 -8.92
N ALA A 12 10.81 -3.66 -9.79
CA ALA A 12 10.44 -2.28 -9.50
C ALA A 12 9.45 -2.18 -8.32
N SER A 13 8.44 -3.07 -8.22
CA SER A 13 7.53 -3.08 -7.06
C SER A 13 8.25 -3.36 -5.74
N ASN A 14 9.28 -4.22 -5.75
CA ASN A 14 10.09 -4.51 -4.57
C ASN A 14 11.01 -3.32 -4.22
N GLN A 15 11.58 -2.65 -5.21
CA GLN A 15 12.40 -1.44 -5.01
C GLN A 15 11.56 -0.27 -4.50
N VAL A 16 10.34 -0.11 -5.00
CA VAL A 16 9.37 0.87 -4.48
C VAL A 16 8.99 0.55 -3.04
N GLY A 17 8.71 -0.72 -2.72
CA GLY A 17 8.50 -1.15 -1.34
C GLY A 17 9.69 -0.82 -0.42
N ALA A 18 10.91 -1.06 -0.89
CA ALA A 18 12.13 -0.71 -0.13
C ALA A 18 12.31 0.80 0.05
N ALA A 19 12.01 1.61 -0.98
CA ALA A 19 12.06 3.07 -0.89
C ALA A 19 11.01 3.63 0.09
N LEU A 20 9.81 3.06 0.10
CA LEU A 20 8.75 3.38 1.06
C LEU A 20 9.17 3.04 2.50
N VAL A 21 9.75 1.85 2.72
CA VAL A 21 10.27 1.45 4.04
C VAL A 21 11.40 2.37 4.49
N ARG A 22 12.32 2.72 3.58
CA ARG A 22 13.44 3.62 3.87
C ARG A 22 13.02 5.07 4.02
N ARG A 23 11.82 5.45 3.55
CA ARG A 23 11.34 6.83 3.49
C ARG A 23 12.34 7.75 2.78
N GLN A 24 12.94 7.25 1.70
CA GLN A 24 13.94 7.96 0.91
C GLN A 24 13.59 7.88 -0.58
N PRO A 25 13.76 8.98 -1.34
CA PRO A 25 13.60 8.97 -2.78
C PRO A 25 14.44 7.85 -3.42
N SER A 26 13.95 7.29 -4.52
CA SER A 26 14.69 6.34 -5.33
C SER A 26 14.86 6.87 -6.75
N PHE A 27 15.88 6.40 -7.45
CA PHE A 27 16.12 6.75 -8.87
C PHE A 27 14.90 6.45 -9.77
N LEU A 28 13.98 5.57 -9.34
CA LEU A 28 12.73 5.28 -10.04
C LEU A 28 11.76 6.48 -10.12
N ALA A 29 12.00 7.55 -9.35
CA ALA A 29 11.26 8.80 -9.42
C ALA A 29 11.80 9.78 -10.49
N GLU A 30 12.94 9.48 -11.11
CA GLU A 30 13.52 10.35 -12.14
C GLU A 30 12.75 10.24 -13.46
N GLU A 31 12.65 11.36 -14.18
CA GLU A 31 11.89 11.48 -15.43
C GLU A 31 12.33 10.47 -16.49
N ASP A 32 13.63 10.20 -16.55
CA ASP A 32 14.22 9.21 -17.43
C ASP A 32 13.67 7.80 -17.14
N TRP A 33 13.50 7.44 -15.87
CA TRP A 33 13.00 6.12 -15.48
C TRP A 33 11.49 5.96 -15.71
N ILE A 34 10.73 7.05 -15.59
CA ILE A 34 9.28 7.07 -15.81
C ILE A 34 8.94 6.98 -17.31
N ASN A 35 9.80 7.54 -18.19
CA ASN A 35 9.46 7.77 -19.60
C ASN A 35 10.32 6.97 -20.60
N VAL A 36 11.64 6.83 -20.37
CA VAL A 36 12.56 6.21 -21.34
C VAL A 36 12.17 4.78 -21.72
N PRO A 37 11.71 3.90 -20.80
CA PRO A 37 11.32 2.53 -21.17
C PRO A 37 10.18 2.43 -22.19
N TRP A 38 9.38 3.50 -22.33
CA TRP A 38 8.19 3.53 -23.19
C TRP A 38 8.41 4.33 -24.47
N SER A 39 9.49 5.11 -24.53
CA SER A 39 9.80 6.03 -25.65
C SER A 39 9.95 5.33 -27.00
N ALA A 40 10.36 4.06 -27.01
CA ALA A 40 10.50 3.24 -28.22
C ALA A 40 9.17 2.71 -28.77
N GLY A 41 8.04 2.89 -28.06
CA GLY A 41 6.70 2.50 -28.52
C GLY A 41 6.44 0.98 -28.63
N THR A 42 7.40 0.15 -28.24
CA THR A 42 7.33 -1.32 -28.35
C THR A 42 6.46 -1.97 -27.26
N THR A 43 6.23 -1.26 -26.16
CA THR A 43 5.40 -1.69 -25.03
C THR A 43 4.60 -0.49 -24.51
N LYS A 44 3.35 -0.72 -24.06
CA LYS A 44 2.50 0.34 -23.49
C LYS A 44 2.47 0.24 -21.97
N LYS A 45 2.38 1.39 -21.29
CA LYS A 45 2.11 1.43 -19.85
C LYS A 45 0.81 0.68 -19.57
N ASP A 46 0.77 0.02 -18.43
CA ASP A 46 -0.42 -0.62 -17.92
C ASP A 46 -0.78 -0.01 -16.57
N ILE A 47 -1.92 -0.42 -16.02
CA ILE A 47 -2.46 0.12 -14.78
C ILE A 47 -1.45 0.18 -13.62
N LEU A 48 -0.59 -0.84 -13.46
CA LEU A 48 0.39 -0.86 -12.37
C LEU A 48 1.52 0.14 -12.64
N HIS A 49 1.93 0.31 -13.91
CA HIS A 49 2.96 1.30 -14.25
C HIS A 49 2.49 2.71 -13.90
N TYR A 50 1.25 3.06 -14.26
CA TYR A 50 0.68 4.36 -13.88
C TYR A 50 0.59 4.55 -12.36
N LEU A 51 0.32 3.48 -11.59
CA LEU A 51 0.32 3.56 -10.13
C LEU A 51 1.72 3.69 -9.55
N LEU A 52 2.70 3.00 -10.12
CA LEU A 52 4.09 3.05 -9.68
C LEU A 52 4.66 4.46 -9.87
N ASP A 53 4.34 5.13 -10.98
CA ASP A 53 4.71 6.53 -11.22
C ASP A 53 4.23 7.47 -10.10
N LEU A 54 3.04 7.24 -9.54
CA LEU A 54 2.57 7.99 -8.36
C LEU A 54 3.24 7.53 -7.07
N THR A 55 3.47 6.23 -6.93
CA THR A 55 3.99 5.64 -5.70
C THR A 55 5.45 6.04 -5.45
N VAL A 56 6.26 6.22 -6.50
CA VAL A 56 7.66 6.65 -6.38
C VAL A 56 7.82 8.07 -5.85
N GLU A 57 6.77 8.89 -5.87
CA GLU A 57 6.76 10.24 -5.29
C GLU A 57 6.53 10.22 -3.77
N VAL A 58 5.89 9.17 -3.24
CA VAL A 58 5.57 9.07 -1.80
C VAL A 58 6.83 9.17 -0.93
N PRO A 59 7.94 8.42 -1.17
CA PRO A 59 9.13 8.51 -0.34
C PRO A 59 9.75 9.91 -0.24
N SER A 60 9.64 10.74 -1.27
CA SER A 60 10.13 12.13 -1.23
C SER A 60 9.35 12.96 -0.21
N LEU A 61 8.02 12.85 -0.19
CA LEU A 61 7.19 13.53 0.81
C LEU A 61 7.43 12.99 2.23
N LEU A 62 7.74 11.70 2.37
CA LEU A 62 8.15 11.12 3.66
C LEU A 62 9.48 11.72 4.15
N ALA A 63 10.46 11.87 3.25
CA ALA A 63 11.75 12.48 3.58
C ALA A 63 11.62 13.97 3.93
N GLU A 64 10.77 14.72 3.21
CA GLU A 64 10.46 16.12 3.53
C GLU A 64 9.84 16.26 4.93
N TYR A 65 8.92 15.36 5.29
CA TYR A 65 8.36 15.31 6.63
C TYR A 65 9.42 15.01 7.69
N ASP A 66 10.27 14.01 7.47
CA ASP A 66 11.32 13.65 8.42
C ASP A 66 12.31 14.82 8.62
N ALA A 67 12.68 15.51 7.54
CA ALA A 67 13.52 16.71 7.59
C ALA A 67 12.84 17.88 8.32
N LEU A 68 11.53 18.06 8.18
CA LEU A 68 10.76 19.05 8.91
C LEU A 68 10.72 18.76 10.42
N GLU A 69 10.53 17.49 10.80
CA GLU A 69 10.54 17.08 12.21
C GLU A 69 11.93 17.27 12.85
N VAL A 70 13.01 16.95 12.14
CA VAL A 70 14.39 17.27 12.58
C VAL A 70 14.57 18.77 12.74
N THR A 71 14.07 19.56 11.78
CA THR A 71 14.12 21.03 11.84
C THR A 71 13.43 21.50 13.12
N ARG A 72 12.20 21.06 13.40
CA ARG A 72 11.43 21.43 14.61
C ARG A 72 12.15 21.10 15.92
N GLN A 73 12.82 19.96 15.98
CA GLN A 73 13.52 19.51 17.19
C GLN A 73 14.83 20.27 17.47
N SER A 74 15.42 20.90 16.45
CA SER A 74 16.73 21.55 16.58
C SER A 74 16.73 22.87 17.36
N GLY A 75 15.56 23.46 17.66
CA GLY A 75 15.42 24.65 18.53
C GLY A 75 15.95 25.98 17.96
N VAL A 76 16.61 25.94 16.81
CA VAL A 76 17.17 27.08 16.06
C VAL A 76 16.29 27.62 14.90
N PRO A 77 15.28 26.91 14.33
CA PRO A 77 14.62 27.40 13.12
C PRO A 77 13.76 28.64 13.36
N SER A 78 13.67 29.50 12.34
CA SER A 78 12.66 30.55 12.33
C SER A 78 11.26 29.97 12.14
N ALA A 79 10.25 30.57 12.78
CA ALA A 79 8.85 30.20 12.58
C ALA A 79 8.42 30.29 11.11
N HIS A 80 9.03 31.20 10.35
CA HIS A 80 8.80 31.36 8.92
C HIS A 80 9.27 30.13 8.13
N GLU A 81 10.50 29.64 8.39
CA GLU A 81 11.05 28.46 7.71
C GLU A 81 10.19 27.21 7.94
N ILE A 82 9.75 26.98 9.19
CA ILE A 82 8.84 25.87 9.54
C ILE A 82 7.53 26.00 8.77
N THR A 83 6.96 27.21 8.70
CA THR A 83 5.69 27.45 8.02
C THR A 83 5.80 27.19 6.52
N VAL A 84 6.88 27.64 5.87
CA VAL A 84 7.10 27.41 4.43
C VAL A 84 7.28 25.92 4.12
N LYS A 85 8.13 25.21 4.87
CA LYS A 85 8.34 23.77 4.69
C LYS A 85 7.07 22.97 4.94
N GLN A 86 6.30 23.33 5.97
CA GLN A 86 5.02 22.68 6.28
C GLN A 86 4.00 22.87 5.16
N ALA A 87 3.87 24.10 4.64
CA ALA A 87 2.95 24.40 3.55
C ALA A 87 3.33 23.67 2.25
N ALA A 88 4.62 23.60 1.92
CA ALA A 88 5.12 22.85 0.77
C ALA A 88 4.77 21.35 0.88
N LEU A 89 5.05 20.74 2.04
CA LEU A 89 4.69 19.34 2.31
C LEU A 89 3.19 19.10 2.16
N TRP A 90 2.36 19.96 2.76
CA TRP A 90 0.91 19.84 2.68
C TRP A 90 0.38 19.95 1.24
N ASN A 91 0.93 20.88 0.44
CA ASN A 91 0.58 20.99 -0.97
C ASN A 91 0.98 19.72 -1.76
N GLY A 92 2.17 19.17 -1.50
CA GLY A 92 2.62 17.92 -2.12
C GLY A 92 1.73 16.73 -1.77
N VAL A 93 1.41 16.54 -0.48
CA VAL A 93 0.50 15.49 -0.01
C VAL A 93 -0.90 15.64 -0.62
N THR A 94 -1.43 16.87 -0.67
CA THR A 94 -2.74 17.16 -1.28
C THR A 94 -2.74 16.80 -2.77
N ASN A 95 -1.76 17.30 -3.52
CA ASN A 95 -1.65 17.05 -4.95
C ASN A 95 -1.55 15.55 -5.26
N LEU A 96 -0.67 14.84 -4.56
CA LEU A 96 -0.47 13.42 -4.78
C LEU A 96 -1.72 12.61 -4.39
N THR A 97 -2.42 13.00 -3.33
CA THR A 97 -3.70 12.39 -2.94
C THR A 97 -4.75 12.55 -4.03
N CYS A 98 -4.92 13.76 -4.58
CA CYS A 98 -5.85 14.00 -5.70
C CYS A 98 -5.50 13.14 -6.92
N ARG A 99 -4.21 13.01 -7.25
CA ARG A 99 -3.74 12.18 -8.37
C ARG A 99 -3.99 10.69 -8.13
N PHE A 100 -3.83 10.18 -6.91
CA PHE A 100 -4.23 8.81 -6.58
C PHE A 100 -5.74 8.58 -6.75
N LEU A 101 -6.57 9.53 -6.30
CA LEU A 101 -8.02 9.43 -6.45
C LEU A 101 -8.42 9.45 -7.93
N GLN A 102 -7.84 10.36 -8.71
CA GLN A 102 -8.07 10.44 -10.15
C GLN A 102 -7.61 9.18 -10.88
N TRP A 103 -6.42 8.67 -10.53
CA TRP A 103 -5.91 7.40 -11.08
C TRP A 103 -6.87 6.24 -10.84
N LYS A 104 -7.51 6.17 -9.66
CA LYS A 104 -8.49 5.13 -9.38
C LYS A 104 -9.70 5.25 -10.31
N ILE A 105 -10.21 6.46 -10.52
CA ILE A 105 -11.33 6.72 -11.44
C ILE A 105 -10.95 6.30 -12.87
N ASP A 106 -9.81 6.78 -13.34
CA ASP A 106 -9.38 6.61 -14.74
C ASP A 106 -9.03 5.17 -15.08
N TRP A 107 -8.44 4.43 -14.13
CA TRP A 107 -7.84 3.12 -14.43
C TRP A 107 -8.51 1.94 -13.75
N VAL A 108 -9.15 2.13 -12.59
CA VAL A 108 -9.82 1.03 -11.87
C VAL A 108 -11.29 1.00 -12.20
N ASP A 109 -11.95 2.16 -12.13
CA ASP A 109 -13.40 2.23 -12.33
C ASP A 109 -13.76 2.06 -13.82
N ALA A 110 -12.87 2.49 -14.72
CA ALA A 110 -12.94 2.28 -16.17
C ALA A 110 -12.12 1.09 -16.68
N TYR A 111 -11.75 0.14 -15.81
CA TYR A 111 -10.91 -1.00 -16.21
C TYR A 111 -11.59 -1.84 -17.32
N PRO A 112 -10.88 -2.27 -18.38
CA PRO A 112 -11.50 -2.91 -19.55
C PRO A 112 -12.35 -4.16 -19.25
N ASP A 113 -11.89 -4.99 -18.30
CA ASP A 113 -12.59 -6.20 -17.87
C ASP A 113 -13.62 -5.93 -16.75
N GLY A 114 -13.87 -4.65 -16.45
CA GLY A 114 -14.69 -4.16 -15.37
C GLY A 114 -13.95 -3.91 -14.06
N PRO A 115 -14.52 -3.11 -13.16
CA PRO A 115 -13.93 -2.84 -11.84
C PRO A 115 -14.02 -4.06 -10.91
N PRO A 116 -13.30 -4.05 -9.77
CA PRO A 116 -13.48 -5.05 -8.72
C PRO A 116 -14.94 -5.09 -8.25
N LYS A 117 -15.48 -6.30 -8.06
CA LYS A 117 -16.87 -6.52 -7.65
C LYS A 117 -16.95 -6.88 -6.18
N GLU A 118 -17.90 -6.28 -5.49
CA GLU A 118 -18.25 -6.70 -4.13
C GLU A 118 -19.21 -7.89 -4.18
N VAL A 119 -18.89 -8.95 -3.43
CA VAL A 119 -19.76 -10.11 -3.28
C VAL A 119 -19.90 -10.47 -1.80
N PRO A 120 -21.00 -11.14 -1.39
CA PRO A 120 -21.14 -11.64 -0.02
C PRO A 120 -19.94 -12.51 0.39
N ALA A 121 -19.49 -12.32 1.63
CA ALA A 121 -18.44 -13.14 2.21
C ALA A 121 -19.06 -14.41 2.81
N GLU A 122 -19.19 -15.43 1.98
CA GLU A 122 -19.64 -16.76 2.40
C GLU A 122 -18.53 -17.55 3.09
N PRO A 123 -18.85 -18.42 4.07
CA PRO A 123 -17.89 -19.31 4.68
C PRO A 123 -17.12 -20.15 3.65
N ASN A 124 -15.80 -20.19 3.82
CA ASN A 124 -14.89 -20.94 2.97
C ASN A 124 -14.05 -21.87 3.86
N GLU A 125 -14.14 -23.18 3.66
CA GLU A 125 -13.38 -24.16 4.45
C GLU A 125 -11.86 -24.02 4.27
N HIS A 126 -11.43 -23.37 3.18
CA HIS A 126 -10.04 -23.27 2.78
C HIS A 126 -9.39 -21.92 3.07
N PHE A 127 -10.15 -20.91 3.49
CA PHE A 127 -9.62 -19.56 3.74
C PHE A 127 -10.39 -18.87 4.89
N PRO A 128 -9.72 -18.19 5.83
CA PRO A 128 -10.40 -17.53 6.94
C PRO A 128 -11.34 -16.43 6.44
N ILE A 129 -12.49 -16.24 7.10
CA ILE A 129 -13.42 -15.15 6.76
C ILE A 129 -12.89 -13.85 7.37
N PHE A 130 -12.79 -12.80 6.56
CA PHE A 130 -12.43 -11.48 7.06
C PHE A 130 -13.57 -10.89 7.90
N ARG A 131 -13.24 -10.46 9.12
CA ARG A 131 -14.13 -9.73 10.02
C ARG A 131 -13.44 -8.47 10.47
N CYS A 132 -14.20 -7.39 10.58
CA CYS A 132 -13.71 -6.12 11.06
C CYS A 132 -14.69 -5.47 12.04
N ARG A 133 -14.20 -4.52 12.85
CA ARG A 133 -15.05 -3.65 13.66
C ARG A 133 -15.70 -2.59 12.79
N ASP A 134 -17.00 -2.40 12.98
CA ASP A 134 -17.70 -1.19 12.56
C ASP A 134 -17.27 -0.04 13.50
N LEU A 135 -16.62 0.99 12.95
CA LEU A 135 -16.09 2.10 13.74
C LEU A 135 -17.19 2.98 14.37
N ARG A 136 -18.42 2.92 13.85
CA ARG A 136 -19.56 3.69 14.39
C ARG A 136 -20.23 2.96 15.55
N THR A 137 -20.33 1.63 15.47
CA THR A 137 -21.08 0.83 16.46
C THR A 137 -20.18 0.02 17.41
N GLY A 138 -18.91 -0.16 17.06
CA GLY A 138 -17.98 -1.05 17.76
C GLY A 138 -18.25 -2.55 17.53
N ALA A 139 -19.31 -2.91 16.82
CA ALA A 139 -19.69 -4.30 16.57
C ALA A 139 -18.72 -4.97 15.59
N VAL A 140 -18.51 -6.27 15.75
CA VAL A 140 -17.77 -7.07 14.76
C VAL A 140 -18.73 -7.44 13.63
N ILE A 141 -18.40 -7.01 12.42
CA ILE A 141 -19.17 -7.25 11.22
C ILE A 141 -18.37 -8.12 10.24
N THR A 142 -19.09 -8.74 9.30
CA THR A 142 -18.49 -9.45 8.17
C THR A 142 -18.73 -8.61 6.92
N PRO A 143 -17.71 -7.86 6.42
CA PRO A 143 -17.87 -7.08 5.20
C PRO A 143 -17.95 -7.97 3.97
N THR A 144 -18.42 -7.43 2.85
CA THR A 144 -18.35 -8.08 1.53
C THR A 144 -16.88 -8.35 1.14
N LYS A 145 -16.63 -9.35 0.31
CA LYS A 145 -15.29 -9.62 -0.26
C LYS A 145 -15.16 -9.05 -1.67
N LEU A 146 -13.92 -8.86 -2.11
CA LEU A 146 -13.61 -8.32 -3.44
C LEU A 146 -13.25 -9.45 -4.41
N VAL A 147 -13.90 -9.47 -5.57
CA VAL A 147 -13.58 -10.35 -6.70
C VAL A 147 -13.00 -9.49 -7.81
N TYR A 148 -11.87 -9.92 -8.36
CA TYR A 148 -11.15 -9.18 -9.39
C TYR A 148 -11.26 -9.88 -10.76
N PRO A 149 -11.19 -9.13 -11.87
CA PRO A 149 -11.12 -9.72 -13.20
C PRO A 149 -9.80 -10.47 -13.42
N ASN A 150 -8.69 -9.98 -12.86
CA ASN A 150 -7.37 -10.59 -13.02
C ASN A 150 -6.40 -10.24 -11.87
N LEU A 151 -5.31 -11.01 -11.77
CA LEU A 151 -4.28 -10.85 -10.73
C LEU A 151 -3.56 -9.50 -10.78
N ARG A 152 -3.45 -8.90 -11.97
CA ARG A 152 -2.81 -7.59 -12.13
C ARG A 152 -3.61 -6.53 -11.40
N LEU A 153 -4.93 -6.46 -11.60
CA LEU A 153 -5.77 -5.48 -10.92
C LEU A 153 -5.77 -5.67 -9.40
N ALA A 154 -5.85 -6.93 -8.92
CA ALA A 154 -5.81 -7.23 -7.49
C ALA A 154 -4.49 -6.79 -6.83
N GLN A 155 -3.34 -7.10 -7.45
CA GLN A 155 -2.03 -6.65 -6.97
C GLN A 155 -1.95 -5.12 -6.94
N THR A 156 -2.37 -4.46 -8.02
CA THR A 156 -2.35 -3.01 -8.15
C THR A 156 -3.23 -2.36 -7.08
N MET A 157 -4.41 -2.91 -6.79
CA MET A 157 -5.27 -2.37 -5.73
C MET A 157 -4.66 -2.51 -4.33
N CYS A 158 -4.00 -3.64 -4.03
CA CYS A 158 -3.23 -3.76 -2.79
C CYS A 158 -2.14 -2.69 -2.68
N LEU A 159 -1.40 -2.43 -3.77
CA LEU A 159 -0.40 -1.37 -3.80
C LEU A 159 -1.04 0.01 -3.63
N TYR A 160 -2.18 0.28 -4.27
CA TYR A 160 -2.91 1.54 -4.15
C TYR A 160 -3.30 1.83 -2.69
N TYR A 161 -3.91 0.85 -2.01
CA TYR A 161 -4.26 0.98 -0.60
C TYR A 161 -3.01 1.22 0.27
N THR A 162 -1.94 0.50 -0.01
CA THR A 162 -0.66 0.60 0.70
C THR A 162 -0.02 1.98 0.54
N SER A 163 0.11 2.48 -0.69
CA SER A 163 0.71 3.78 -0.99
C SER A 163 -0.07 4.92 -0.32
N ARG A 164 -1.41 4.86 -0.37
CA ARG A 164 -2.27 5.84 0.31
C ARG A 164 -2.17 5.77 1.83
N LEU A 165 -2.09 4.57 2.40
CA LEU A 165 -1.87 4.40 3.83
C LEU A 165 -0.55 5.02 4.26
N ILE A 166 0.53 4.73 3.57
CA ILE A 166 1.87 5.26 3.90
C ILE A 166 1.89 6.78 3.75
N LEU A 167 1.36 7.32 2.66
CA LEU A 167 1.28 8.77 2.46
C LEU A 167 0.49 9.45 3.59
N SER A 168 -0.59 8.83 4.07
CA SER A 168 -1.39 9.39 5.17
C SER A 168 -0.63 9.51 6.49
N THR A 169 0.47 8.78 6.68
CA THR A 169 1.26 8.83 7.93
C THR A 169 1.95 10.17 8.15
N VAL A 170 2.16 10.95 7.09
CA VAL A 170 2.79 12.28 7.14
C VAL A 170 1.81 13.42 6.90
N ASP A 171 0.53 13.09 6.69
CA ASP A 171 -0.53 14.06 6.48
C ASP A 171 -1.01 14.64 7.82
N THR A 172 -0.37 15.75 8.19
CA THR A 172 -0.61 16.48 9.44
C THR A 172 -1.53 17.68 9.29
N ARG A 173 -2.20 17.82 8.14
CA ARG A 173 -3.16 18.91 7.91
C ARG A 173 -4.28 18.87 8.96
N PRO A 174 -4.81 20.02 9.39
CA PRO A 174 -5.94 20.06 10.31
C PRO A 174 -7.29 19.76 9.62
N ASP A 175 -7.32 19.82 8.29
CA ASP A 175 -8.55 19.78 7.50
C ASP A 175 -9.20 18.38 7.43
N ASP A 176 -10.52 18.36 7.27
CA ASP A 176 -11.31 17.13 7.12
C ASP A 176 -11.01 16.35 5.84
N ASP A 177 -10.33 16.99 4.87
CA ASP A 177 -9.93 16.39 3.59
C ASP A 177 -8.72 15.45 3.71
N ARG A 178 -8.09 15.37 4.89
CA ARG A 178 -6.98 14.43 5.14
C ARG A 178 -7.48 12.99 5.27
N VAL A 179 -6.58 12.04 4.99
CA VAL A 179 -6.86 10.63 5.25
C VAL A 179 -6.77 10.35 6.75
N GLY A 180 -7.88 10.59 7.45
CA GLY A 180 -8.00 10.38 8.90
C GLY A 180 -8.09 8.91 9.31
N PRO A 181 -8.14 8.61 10.64
CA PRO A 181 -8.09 7.24 11.16
C PRO A 181 -9.15 6.29 10.58
N ALA A 182 -10.38 6.78 10.36
CA ALA A 182 -11.44 5.96 9.77
C ALA A 182 -11.14 5.57 8.31
N GLN A 183 -10.56 6.48 7.53
CA GLN A 183 -10.16 6.20 6.16
C GLN A 183 -8.92 5.29 6.12
N GLN A 184 -7.95 5.50 7.00
CA GLN A 184 -6.81 4.59 7.15
C GLN A 184 -7.29 3.17 7.43
N TYR A 185 -8.19 3.01 8.40
CA TYR A 185 -8.78 1.73 8.73
C TYR A 185 -9.51 1.10 7.54
N ALA A 186 -10.27 1.88 6.76
CA ALA A 186 -10.94 1.41 5.55
C ALA A 186 -9.95 0.96 4.45
N LEU A 187 -8.84 1.67 4.27
CA LEU A 187 -7.76 1.28 3.35
C LEU A 187 -7.13 -0.05 3.78
N GLY A 188 -6.86 -0.23 5.08
CA GLY A 188 -6.38 -1.49 5.64
C GLY A 188 -7.38 -2.63 5.39
N CYS A 189 -8.67 -2.37 5.60
CA CYS A 189 -9.73 -3.33 5.29
C CYS A 189 -9.75 -3.68 3.79
N GLY A 190 -9.50 -2.72 2.90
CA GLY A 190 -9.38 -2.95 1.46
C GLY A 190 -8.29 -3.98 1.11
N ILE A 191 -7.13 -3.90 1.78
CA ILE A 191 -6.06 -4.90 1.63
C ILE A 191 -6.57 -6.28 2.10
N CYS A 192 -7.16 -6.37 3.30
CA CYS A 192 -7.68 -7.64 3.83
C CYS A 192 -8.76 -8.27 2.94
N ARG A 193 -9.67 -7.46 2.39
CA ARG A 193 -10.74 -7.91 1.47
C ARG A 193 -10.22 -8.42 0.12
N THR A 194 -8.97 -8.12 -0.21
CA THR A 194 -8.29 -8.59 -1.44
C THR A 194 -7.58 -9.94 -1.26
N LEU A 195 -7.22 -10.30 -0.01
CA LEU A 195 -6.31 -11.42 0.26
C LEU A 195 -6.87 -12.77 -0.17
N GLU A 196 -8.15 -13.06 0.11
CA GLU A 196 -8.76 -14.35 -0.26
C GLU A 196 -8.65 -14.58 -1.77
N TRP A 197 -9.17 -13.65 -2.56
CA TRP A 197 -9.18 -13.78 -4.02
C TRP A 197 -7.77 -13.90 -4.58
N TYR A 198 -6.83 -13.06 -4.10
CA TYR A 198 -5.46 -13.09 -4.60
C TYR A 198 -4.74 -14.38 -4.24
N ILE A 199 -4.76 -14.81 -2.97
CA ILE A 199 -4.01 -15.97 -2.50
C ILE A 199 -4.56 -17.28 -3.10
N LEU A 200 -5.87 -17.38 -3.31
CA LEU A 200 -6.47 -18.56 -3.94
C LEU A 200 -6.23 -18.62 -5.46
N THR A 201 -6.01 -17.47 -6.11
CA THR A 201 -5.85 -17.40 -7.58
C THR A 201 -4.38 -17.30 -8.02
N ALA A 202 -3.50 -16.77 -7.18
CA ALA A 202 -2.11 -16.49 -7.55
C ALA A 202 -1.26 -17.77 -7.66
N PRO A 203 -0.48 -17.93 -8.74
CA PRO A 203 0.44 -19.05 -8.86
C PRO A 203 1.72 -18.84 -8.03
N GLY A 204 2.13 -19.89 -7.32
CA GLY A 204 3.48 -20.04 -6.76
C GLY A 204 3.94 -18.87 -5.88
N ASN A 205 5.07 -18.26 -6.26
CA ASN A 205 5.75 -17.24 -5.45
C ASN A 205 5.14 -15.83 -5.54
N MET A 206 4.14 -15.61 -6.40
CA MET A 206 3.51 -14.29 -6.58
C MET A 206 2.85 -13.78 -5.29
N ILE A 207 2.50 -14.69 -4.39
CA ILE A 207 1.97 -14.38 -3.06
C ILE A 207 2.92 -13.43 -2.33
N ASN A 208 4.25 -13.59 -2.41
CA ASN A 208 5.22 -12.72 -1.73
C ASN A 208 5.07 -11.22 -2.04
N ARG A 209 4.42 -10.85 -3.15
CA ARG A 209 4.12 -9.44 -3.48
C ARG A 209 3.15 -8.78 -2.48
N LEU A 210 2.40 -9.58 -1.71
CA LEU A 210 1.47 -9.10 -0.70
C LEU A 210 2.07 -8.96 0.70
N ALA A 211 3.30 -9.43 0.94
CA ALA A 211 3.92 -9.38 2.26
C ALA A 211 3.99 -7.93 2.80
N PHE A 212 4.42 -6.98 1.95
CA PHE A 212 4.49 -5.57 2.32
C PHE A 212 3.12 -4.92 2.54
N PRO A 213 2.13 -5.04 1.61
CA PRO A 213 0.77 -4.58 1.87
C PRO A 213 0.15 -5.13 3.16
N VAL A 214 0.33 -6.42 3.43
CA VAL A 214 -0.22 -7.07 4.64
C VAL A 214 0.43 -6.53 5.90
N ARG A 215 1.74 -6.25 5.88
CA ARG A 215 2.42 -5.58 6.99
C ARG A 215 1.86 -4.18 7.23
N VAL A 216 1.69 -3.38 6.18
CA VAL A 216 1.14 -2.02 6.29
C VAL A 216 -0.29 -2.05 6.84
N ALA A 217 -1.12 -3.00 6.39
CA ALA A 217 -2.46 -3.18 6.94
C ALA A 217 -2.44 -3.53 8.43
N TRP A 218 -1.54 -4.43 8.85
CA TRP A 218 -1.39 -4.82 10.26
C TRP A 218 -1.12 -3.62 11.18
N GLU A 219 -0.26 -2.70 10.75
CA GLU A 219 0.15 -1.52 11.53
C GLU A 219 -0.99 -0.52 11.76
N VAL A 220 -2.03 -0.52 10.92
CA VAL A 220 -3.19 0.36 11.05
C VAL A 220 -4.24 -0.18 12.01
N PHE A 221 -4.33 -1.50 12.15
CA PHE A 221 -5.37 -2.13 12.97
C PHE A 221 -5.03 -2.11 14.46
N PRO A 222 -6.04 -1.98 15.34
CA PRO A 222 -5.82 -2.02 16.78
C PRO A 222 -5.36 -3.41 17.26
N ASP A 223 -4.55 -3.41 18.32
CA ASP A 223 -4.09 -4.62 18.99
C ASP A 223 -5.28 -5.48 19.46
N GLY A 224 -5.20 -6.80 19.24
CA GLY A 224 -6.29 -7.73 19.59
C GLY A 224 -7.57 -7.59 18.76
N GLY A 225 -7.56 -6.78 17.69
CA GLY A 225 -8.68 -6.65 16.75
C GLY A 225 -8.96 -7.92 15.93
N PRO A 226 -10.21 -8.13 15.48
CA PRO A 226 -10.53 -9.25 14.58
C PRO A 226 -9.77 -9.18 13.25
N GLU A 227 -9.34 -7.99 12.82
CA GLU A 227 -8.57 -7.76 11.59
C GLU A 227 -7.15 -8.32 11.71
N ARG A 228 -6.48 -8.05 12.83
CA ARG A 228 -5.16 -8.64 13.11
C ARG A 228 -5.25 -10.15 13.31
N ARG A 229 -6.34 -10.64 13.92
CA ARG A 229 -6.56 -12.08 14.00
C ARG A 229 -6.69 -12.72 12.62
N PHE A 230 -7.46 -12.10 11.73
CA PHE A 230 -7.58 -12.53 10.34
C PHE A 230 -6.23 -12.54 9.63
N ILE A 231 -5.45 -11.45 9.71
CA ILE A 231 -4.11 -11.41 9.08
C ILE A 231 -3.22 -12.53 9.62
N TYR A 232 -3.25 -12.79 10.93
CA TYR A 232 -2.50 -13.88 11.55
C TYR A 232 -2.91 -15.25 11.02
N ASP A 233 -4.21 -15.51 10.88
CA ASP A 233 -4.71 -16.77 10.34
C ASP A 233 -4.35 -16.92 8.84
N VAL A 234 -4.35 -15.83 8.06
CA VAL A 234 -3.87 -15.82 6.67
C VAL A 234 -2.36 -16.10 6.58
N LEU A 235 -1.55 -15.50 7.47
CA LEU A 235 -0.11 -15.74 7.53
C LEU A 235 0.21 -17.23 7.73
N LYS A 236 -0.47 -17.86 8.70
CA LYS A 236 -0.35 -19.30 8.95
C LYS A 236 -0.77 -20.15 7.76
N LEU A 237 -1.84 -19.75 7.06
CA LEU A 237 -2.31 -20.44 5.87
C LEU A 237 -1.24 -20.39 4.76
N VAL A 238 -0.66 -19.22 4.51
CA VAL A 238 0.37 -19.02 3.48
C VAL A 238 1.64 -19.81 3.80
N GLU A 239 2.09 -19.77 5.06
CA GLU A 239 3.24 -20.53 5.54
C GLU A 239 3.04 -22.05 5.30
N LYS A 240 1.87 -22.58 5.68
CA LYS A 240 1.53 -24.00 5.49
C LYS A 240 1.43 -24.41 4.01
N ARG A 241 0.89 -23.55 3.15
CA ARG A 241 0.64 -23.89 1.73
C ARG A 241 1.87 -23.75 0.84
N HIS A 242 2.79 -22.85 1.16
CA HIS A 242 3.85 -22.46 0.22
C HIS A 242 5.27 -22.59 0.77
N SER A 243 5.45 -23.01 2.04
CA SER A 243 6.78 -23.12 2.68
C SER A 243 7.60 -21.82 2.59
N LEU A 244 6.92 -20.66 2.60
CA LEU A 244 7.52 -19.34 2.41
C LEU A 244 7.90 -18.71 3.76
N GLY A 245 9.18 -18.80 4.15
CA GLY A 245 9.68 -18.21 5.40
C GLY A 245 9.59 -16.67 5.50
N LEU A 246 9.47 -15.96 4.37
CA LEU A 246 9.50 -14.49 4.29
C LEU A 246 8.36 -13.79 5.06
N TRP A 247 7.18 -14.40 5.14
CA TRP A 247 6.02 -13.78 5.80
C TRP A 247 6.07 -13.91 7.33
N GLY A 248 6.78 -14.93 7.86
CA GLY A 248 6.96 -15.15 9.29
C GLY A 248 8.23 -14.53 9.86
N SER A 249 9.37 -14.63 9.16
CA SER A 249 10.68 -14.19 9.69
C SER A 249 11.07 -12.75 9.29
N GLY A 250 10.60 -12.25 8.14
CA GLY A 250 11.02 -10.95 7.58
C GLY A 250 10.22 -9.73 8.05
N MET A 251 9.07 -9.91 8.72
CA MET A 251 8.23 -8.78 9.15
C MET A 251 8.85 -7.90 10.24
N SER A 252 9.87 -8.40 10.95
CA SER A 252 10.61 -7.63 11.96
C SER A 252 11.59 -6.64 11.34
N GLU A 253 12.10 -6.95 10.14
CA GLU A 253 13.15 -6.16 9.46
C GLU A 253 12.60 -5.01 8.61
N LEU A 254 11.26 -4.94 8.45
CA LEU A 254 10.57 -3.98 7.60
C LEU A 254 9.86 -2.85 8.37
N SER A 255 10.04 -2.76 9.69
CA SER A 255 9.34 -1.77 10.53
C SER A 255 10.30 -0.96 11.44
N PRO A 256 10.16 0.38 11.52
CA PRO A 256 10.86 1.20 12.50
C PRO A 256 10.17 1.22 13.89
N ARG A 257 9.01 0.56 14.07
CA ARG A 257 8.30 0.46 15.36
C ARG A 257 8.34 -0.98 15.90
N ALA A 258 8.82 -1.14 17.13
CA ALA A 258 8.90 -2.42 17.82
C ALA A 258 7.49 -3.03 18.00
N GLY A 259 7.32 -4.27 17.52
CA GLY A 259 6.03 -4.97 17.53
C GLY A 259 5.91 -5.95 16.37
N SER A 260 6.84 -6.91 16.30
CA SER A 260 6.65 -8.09 15.45
C SER A 260 5.50 -8.92 16.00
N PRO A 261 4.72 -9.63 15.17
CA PRO A 261 3.96 -10.76 15.70
C PRO A 261 4.93 -11.73 16.38
N PRO A 262 4.53 -12.38 17.49
CA PRO A 262 5.41 -13.26 18.23
C PRO A 262 5.96 -14.34 17.30
N LYS A 263 7.28 -14.56 17.37
CA LYS A 263 7.87 -15.82 16.93
C LYS A 263 7.19 -16.92 17.74
N ALA A 264 6.82 -18.01 17.08
CA ALA A 264 6.39 -19.23 17.77
C ALA A 264 7.42 -19.63 18.84
#